data_AF-A0A1C6PQA6-F1
#
_entry.id   AF-A0A1C6PQA6-F1
#
_cell.length_a   1.000
_cell.length_b   1.000
_cell.length_c   1.000
_cell.angle_alpha   90.00
_cell.angle_beta   90.00
_cell.angle_gamma   90.00
#
_symmetry.space_group_name_H-M   'P 1'
#
loop_
_entity.id
_entity.type
_entity.pdbx_description
1 polymer ?
#
loop_
_entity_poly.entity_id
_entity_poly.type
_entity_poly.pdbx_seq_one_letter_code
_entity_poly.pdbx_strand_id
1 'polypeptide(L)'
;MRKLAFPVIAAASLAMLLPQSPAVADTTPSAPLADGTVTTIGPGLYESATDTYTITENDVPAGLMGRSHAVDGQGSGPAGVPQPPSARADLNVFGRAWEAEFLGGQLNRTLVSSSGAITVQDLASNASTRYDLTESIAGPNGGSTNTYKAADGSTLVESVVFDDLSGSLKTTVTETVEVNLAAGTTGDDVPVDASGAPIPAADLKPTYVYKQVSGSGDTWRVTSVGNNAYKPSTVTYDAQGRVSQAKDPARGTDTPAQTLKVNYSTATTATSAALGEVSGLVKDISLTVGTTTQTLARYSYDSAGLLKKVEDPSAGDELNAYTYDGLNRLDTATTDGGARWDLNFGAETAQATVTETTGTVPDGGTAMAGAPSIQQGEGVVPAASDFESGEINAPTANPSWCNKAYEWMWYTASGCATKVAHYGWRNPYWKVTPTGHYVVGINHDHCTSARDKPNGWNFIPACDMHDYGYGTIGNAYKGYKWYLDKGKGAQADVTFYNTLYNYTCPRYSNKKSCRATAYAYYTAVFYFGRPKNGANAT
;
A
#
# COMPACT_ATOMS: atom_id res chain seq x y z
N MET A 1 11.73 -66.20 65.47
CA MET A 1 12.45 -66.05 64.19
C MET A 1 11.82 -64.89 63.42
N ARG A 2 12.56 -63.79 63.26
CA ARG A 2 12.14 -62.58 62.55
C ARG A 2 12.39 -62.76 61.04
N LYS A 3 11.41 -62.41 60.20
CA LYS A 3 11.64 -61.84 58.87
C LYS A 3 10.60 -60.77 58.59
N LEU A 4 11.11 -59.64 58.11
CA LEU A 4 10.44 -58.39 57.81
C LEU A 4 9.58 -58.47 56.54
N ALA A 5 8.49 -57.71 56.51
CA ALA A 5 7.91 -57.15 55.30
C ALA A 5 7.40 -55.74 55.61
N PHE A 6 7.90 -54.76 54.86
CA PHE A 6 7.50 -53.35 54.92
C PHE A 6 6.20 -53.11 54.14
N PRO A 7 5.26 -52.30 54.65
CA PRO A 7 4.28 -51.63 53.82
C PRO A 7 4.70 -50.18 53.50
N VAL A 8 4.54 -49.83 52.23
CA VAL A 8 4.75 -48.51 51.63
C VAL A 8 3.70 -47.52 52.14
N ILE A 9 4.16 -46.34 52.54
CA ILE A 9 3.34 -45.19 52.92
C ILE A 9 2.91 -44.45 51.64
N ALA A 10 1.61 -44.41 51.37
CA ALA A 10 1.03 -43.50 50.38
C ALA A 10 0.66 -42.19 51.08
N ALA A 11 1.37 -41.11 50.77
CA ALA A 11 1.02 -39.76 51.19
C ALA A 11 -0.04 -39.18 50.25
N ALA A 12 -1.24 -38.94 50.77
CA ALA A 12 -2.28 -38.18 50.09
C ALA A 12 -2.02 -36.68 50.30
N SER A 13 -1.57 -35.99 49.25
CA SER A 13 -1.46 -34.52 49.24
C SER A 13 -2.83 -33.91 48.95
N LEU A 14 -3.41 -33.24 49.95
CA LEU A 14 -4.50 -32.28 49.78
C LEU A 14 -3.96 -31.05 49.02
N ALA A 15 -4.29 -30.91 47.75
CA ALA A 15 -4.08 -29.67 47.00
C ALA A 15 -5.26 -28.72 47.28
N MET A 16 -4.97 -27.58 47.90
CA MET A 16 -5.92 -26.49 48.10
C MET A 16 -6.26 -25.85 46.74
N LEU A 17 -7.55 -25.82 46.40
CA LEU A 17 -8.09 -25.00 45.31
C LEU A 17 -8.02 -23.52 45.70
N LEU A 18 -7.09 -22.78 45.12
CA LEU A 18 -7.13 -21.32 45.06
C LEU A 18 -7.79 -20.88 43.74
N PRO A 19 -8.66 -19.86 43.75
CA PRO A 19 -9.23 -19.30 42.54
C PRO A 19 -8.12 -18.69 41.66
N GLN A 20 -8.00 -19.19 40.43
CA GLN A 20 -7.11 -18.62 39.42
C GLN A 20 -7.66 -17.23 39.03
N SER A 21 -6.91 -16.19 39.40
CA SER A 21 -7.10 -14.86 38.81
C SER A 21 -6.68 -14.93 37.33
N PRO A 22 -7.35 -14.23 36.40
CA PRO A 22 -6.92 -14.16 35.02
C PRO A 22 -5.49 -13.62 34.96
N ALA A 23 -4.67 -14.23 34.10
CA ALA A 23 -3.30 -13.78 33.85
C ALA A 23 -3.35 -12.30 33.43
N VAL A 24 -2.74 -11.45 34.25
CA VAL A 24 -2.42 -10.07 33.86
C VAL A 24 -1.39 -10.20 32.75
N ALA A 25 -1.70 -9.69 31.56
CA ALA A 25 -0.75 -9.57 30.47
C ALA A 25 0.50 -8.86 30.99
N ASP A 26 1.66 -9.47 30.79
CA ASP A 26 2.95 -8.94 31.22
C ASP A 26 3.17 -7.59 30.52
N THR A 27 3.10 -6.49 31.28
CA THR A 27 3.32 -5.12 30.78
C THR A 27 4.80 -4.78 30.69
N THR A 28 5.69 -5.78 30.56
CA THR A 28 7.09 -5.52 30.29
C THR A 28 7.22 -4.94 28.88
N PRO A 29 7.77 -3.72 28.74
CA PRO A 29 8.06 -3.16 27.41
C PRO A 29 8.92 -4.17 26.66
N SER A 30 8.57 -4.49 25.42
CA SER A 30 9.42 -5.31 24.56
C SER A 30 10.82 -4.72 24.59
N ALA A 31 11.85 -5.54 24.79
CA ALA A 31 13.23 -5.07 24.73
C ALA A 31 13.45 -4.27 23.43
N PRO A 32 14.24 -3.18 23.46
CA PRO A 32 14.47 -2.37 22.28
C PRO A 32 14.96 -3.24 21.13
N LEU A 33 14.35 -3.08 19.96
CA LEU A 33 14.78 -3.79 18.76
C LEU A 33 16.20 -3.38 18.39
N ALA A 34 16.97 -4.30 17.81
CA ALA A 34 18.32 -3.99 17.34
C ALA A 34 18.28 -2.84 16.31
N ASP A 35 19.30 -1.98 16.30
CA ASP A 35 19.40 -0.88 15.34
C ASP A 35 19.31 -1.37 13.89
N GLY A 36 18.59 -0.64 13.04
CA GLY A 36 18.31 -1.03 11.65
C GLY A 36 17.27 -2.14 11.47
N THR A 37 16.57 -2.54 12.52
CA THR A 37 15.45 -3.49 12.43
C THR A 37 14.22 -2.80 11.87
N VAL A 38 13.59 -3.43 10.90
CA VAL A 38 12.29 -3.03 10.35
C VAL A 38 11.34 -4.20 10.57
N THR A 39 10.23 -3.97 11.28
CA THR A 39 9.29 -5.04 11.63
C THR A 39 7.85 -4.57 11.69
N THR A 40 6.91 -5.48 11.43
CA THR A 40 5.47 -5.21 11.58
C THR A 40 5.07 -5.28 13.05
N ILE A 41 4.35 -4.27 13.53
CA ILE A 41 3.75 -4.24 14.87
C ILE A 41 2.27 -3.84 14.72
N GLY A 42 1.38 -4.82 14.90
CA GLY A 42 -0.05 -4.66 14.68
C GLY A 42 -0.37 -4.17 13.25
N PRO A 43 -1.12 -3.06 13.08
CA PRO A 43 -1.49 -2.55 11.76
C PRO A 43 -0.39 -1.71 11.10
N GLY A 44 0.76 -1.53 11.74
CA GLY A 44 1.81 -0.63 11.29
C GLY A 44 3.19 -1.28 11.20
N LEU A 45 4.14 -0.50 10.72
CA LEU A 45 5.55 -0.85 10.60
C LEU A 45 6.38 0.02 11.53
N TYR A 46 7.31 -0.60 12.27
CA TYR A 46 8.30 0.11 13.07
C TYR A 46 9.70 -0.05 12.48
N GLU A 47 10.44 1.07 12.40
CA GLU A 47 11.83 1.14 11.99
C GLU A 47 12.70 1.69 13.12
N SER A 48 13.57 0.85 13.68
CA SER A 48 14.37 1.22 14.86
C SER A 48 15.50 2.21 14.55
N ALA A 49 15.98 2.27 13.31
CA ALA A 49 17.04 3.21 12.91
C ALA A 49 16.59 4.67 12.91
N THR A 50 15.31 4.91 12.59
CA THR A 50 14.71 6.25 12.61
C THR A 50 13.81 6.48 13.82
N ASP A 51 13.56 5.45 14.63
CA ASP A 51 12.54 5.43 15.68
C ASP A 51 11.20 5.94 15.14
N THR A 52 10.73 5.32 14.05
CA THR A 52 9.48 5.70 13.38
C THR A 52 8.50 4.54 13.38
N TYR A 53 7.26 4.79 13.77
CA TYR A 53 6.13 3.88 13.59
C TYR A 53 5.13 4.46 12.60
N THR A 54 4.78 3.68 11.57
CA THR A 54 3.90 4.13 10.49
C THR A 54 2.73 3.16 10.29
N ILE A 55 1.51 3.71 10.26
CA ILE A 55 0.31 3.01 9.77
C ILE A 55 -0.04 3.59 8.41
N THR A 56 -0.30 2.74 7.42
CA THR A 56 -0.73 3.14 6.08
C THR A 56 -2.09 2.54 5.78
N GLU A 57 -3.00 3.38 5.30
CA GLU A 57 -4.38 3.02 4.96
C GLU A 57 -4.62 3.30 3.47
N ASN A 58 -5.34 2.40 2.81
CA ASN A 58 -5.77 2.59 1.43
C ASN A 58 -7.26 2.93 1.40
N ASP A 59 -7.58 4.15 0.97
CA ASP A 59 -8.97 4.62 0.95
C ASP A 59 -9.68 4.23 -0.34
N VAL A 60 -9.00 4.42 -1.47
CA VAL A 60 -9.57 4.16 -2.79
C VAL A 60 -8.53 3.48 -3.68
N PRO A 61 -8.73 2.20 -4.05
CA PRO A 61 -7.79 1.47 -4.88
C PRO A 61 -7.54 2.13 -6.24
N ALA A 62 -8.59 2.65 -6.88
CA ALA A 62 -8.46 3.39 -8.12
C ALA A 62 -7.68 4.70 -7.89
N GLY A 63 -6.62 4.94 -8.67
CA GLY A 63 -5.72 6.07 -8.44
C GLY A 63 -4.83 5.94 -7.21
N LEU A 64 -4.77 4.76 -6.56
CA LEU A 64 -3.94 4.47 -5.39
C LEU A 64 -4.01 5.58 -4.33
N MET A 65 -5.21 5.94 -3.91
CA MET A 65 -5.37 6.95 -2.87
C MET A 65 -5.29 6.31 -1.50
N GLY A 66 -4.37 6.81 -0.68
CA GLY A 66 -4.24 6.40 0.70
C GLY A 66 -3.85 7.54 1.62
N ARG A 67 -3.52 7.17 2.84
CA ARG A 67 -2.96 8.06 3.85
C ARG A 67 -2.04 7.28 4.78
N SER A 68 -1.12 7.99 5.42
CA SER A 68 -0.27 7.42 6.47
C SER A 68 -0.25 8.27 7.73
N HIS A 69 -0.18 7.58 8.87
CA HIS A 69 0.04 8.17 10.19
C HIS A 69 1.40 7.71 10.67
N ALA A 70 2.31 8.66 10.91
CA ALA A 70 3.62 8.38 11.47
C ALA A 70 3.72 8.92 12.90
N VAL A 71 4.52 8.24 13.72
CA VAL A 71 5.01 8.73 15.00
C VAL A 71 6.53 8.62 14.95
N ASP A 72 7.21 9.72 15.24
CA ASP A 72 8.68 9.78 15.27
C ASP A 72 9.16 10.01 16.70
N GLY A 73 10.10 9.17 17.12
CA GLY A 73 10.91 9.37 18.32
C GLY A 73 11.74 10.64 18.20
N GLN A 74 11.81 11.40 19.28
CA GLN A 74 12.50 12.71 19.27
C GLN A 74 13.90 12.65 19.87
N GLY A 75 14.34 11.49 20.37
CA GLY A 75 15.62 11.28 21.08
C GLY A 75 15.70 11.99 22.45
N SER A 76 14.99 13.10 22.62
CA SER A 76 14.75 13.80 23.88
C SER A 76 13.34 14.41 23.86
N GLY A 77 12.48 14.03 24.80
CA GLY A 77 11.08 14.47 24.84
C GLY A 77 10.11 13.48 24.17
N PRO A 78 8.81 13.79 24.17
CA PRO A 78 7.82 12.81 23.79
C PRO A 78 7.82 12.52 22.29
N ALA A 79 7.73 11.26 21.90
CA ALA A 79 7.50 10.87 20.51
C ALA A 79 6.22 11.54 19.99
N GLY A 80 6.27 12.04 18.77
CA GLY A 80 5.24 12.94 18.24
C GLY A 80 4.96 12.69 16.76
N VAL A 81 3.86 13.28 16.29
CA VAL A 81 3.46 13.15 14.88
C VAL A 81 4.23 14.17 14.03
N PRO A 82 5.06 13.73 13.07
CA PRO A 82 5.77 14.64 12.20
C PRO A 82 4.77 15.44 11.36
N GLN A 83 5.15 16.67 11.00
CA GLN A 83 4.36 17.49 10.08
C GLN A 83 5.01 17.48 8.70
N PRO A 84 4.22 17.33 7.62
CA PRO A 84 4.78 17.43 6.28
C PRO A 84 5.39 18.83 6.08
N PRO A 85 6.37 18.99 5.17
CA PRO A 85 6.95 20.29 4.87
C PRO A 85 5.85 21.31 4.55
N SER A 86 5.96 22.54 5.04
CA SER A 86 4.94 23.59 4.80
C SER A 86 4.73 23.89 3.32
N ALA A 87 5.77 23.67 2.51
CA ALA A 87 5.69 23.76 1.05
C ALA A 87 4.83 22.66 0.41
N ARG A 88 4.47 21.60 1.15
CA ARG A 88 3.66 20.45 0.74
C ARG A 88 2.34 20.39 1.50
N ALA A 89 1.61 21.51 1.51
CA ALA A 89 0.28 21.59 2.12
C ALA A 89 -0.72 20.56 1.54
N ASP A 90 -0.48 20.09 0.31
CA ASP A 90 -1.24 19.01 -0.34
C ASP A 90 -1.14 17.67 0.39
N LEU A 91 -0.08 17.46 1.19
CA LEU A 91 0.09 16.26 2.00
C LEU A 91 -0.68 16.32 3.33
N ASN A 92 -1.06 17.50 3.83
CA ASN A 92 -1.75 17.65 5.13
C ASN A 92 -3.28 17.76 5.00
N VAL A 93 -3.85 17.20 3.93
CA VAL A 93 -5.26 17.42 3.59
C VAL A 93 -6.24 16.63 4.45
N PHE A 94 -5.75 15.65 5.21
CA PHE A 94 -6.51 14.88 6.20
C PHE A 94 -6.36 15.43 7.63
N GLY A 95 -5.80 16.64 7.78
CA GLY A 95 -5.52 17.26 9.06
C GLY A 95 -4.21 16.78 9.67
N ARG A 96 -3.81 17.43 10.77
CA ARG A 96 -2.44 17.39 11.34
C ARG A 96 -1.89 16.02 11.75
N ALA A 97 -2.68 14.96 11.69
CA ALA A 97 -2.27 13.62 12.09
C ALA A 97 -2.04 12.65 10.93
N TRP A 98 -2.41 13.02 9.69
CA TRP A 98 -2.38 12.12 8.55
C TRP A 98 -1.74 12.79 7.34
N GLU A 99 -0.77 12.10 6.74
CA GLU A 99 -0.19 12.46 5.46
C GLU A 99 -0.99 11.80 4.33
N ALA A 100 -1.37 12.56 3.29
CA ALA A 100 -2.02 12.01 2.12
C ALA A 100 -1.02 11.30 1.20
N GLU A 101 -1.42 10.15 0.66
CA GLU A 101 -0.63 9.38 -0.29
C GLU A 101 -1.38 9.30 -1.62
N PHE A 102 -1.03 10.19 -2.54
CA PHE A 102 -1.60 10.20 -3.89
C PHE A 102 -0.80 9.31 -4.83
N LEU A 103 -1.50 8.54 -5.67
CA LEU A 103 -0.90 7.57 -6.59
C LEU A 103 0.02 6.59 -5.86
N GLY A 104 -0.28 6.23 -4.62
CA GLY A 104 0.49 5.29 -3.82
C GLY A 104 1.78 5.91 -3.26
N GLY A 105 1.76 7.20 -2.92
CA GLY A 105 2.92 7.94 -2.40
C GLY A 105 3.90 8.42 -3.48
N GLN A 106 3.58 8.23 -4.77
CA GLN A 106 4.43 8.65 -5.88
C GLN A 106 4.55 10.18 -6.01
N LEU A 107 3.60 10.93 -5.41
CA LEU A 107 3.65 12.39 -5.36
C LEU A 107 4.44 12.95 -4.16
N ASN A 108 4.94 12.11 -3.25
CA ASN A 108 5.60 12.55 -2.00
C ASN A 108 7.06 12.94 -2.30
N ARG A 109 7.23 13.92 -3.20
CA ARG A 109 8.52 14.38 -3.71
C ARG A 109 8.61 15.90 -3.72
N THR A 110 9.80 16.44 -3.52
CA THR A 110 10.11 17.87 -3.76
C THR A 110 11.17 18.00 -4.84
N LEU A 111 11.21 19.16 -5.50
CA LEU A 111 12.20 19.47 -6.50
C LEU A 111 12.77 20.86 -6.22
N VAL A 112 14.08 20.91 -5.97
CA VAL A 112 14.79 22.16 -5.71
C VAL A 112 15.82 22.39 -6.79
N SER A 113 15.63 23.44 -7.57
CA SER A 113 16.60 23.90 -8.56
C SER A 113 17.68 24.77 -7.89
N SER A 114 18.93 24.55 -8.28
CA SER A 114 20.10 25.32 -7.86
C SER A 114 21.00 25.60 -9.07
N SER A 115 22.01 26.45 -8.91
CA SER A 115 22.94 26.76 -10.01
C SER A 115 23.66 25.50 -10.49
N GLY A 116 23.34 25.05 -11.71
CA GLY A 116 23.96 23.89 -12.35
C GLY A 116 23.52 22.53 -11.82
N ALA A 117 22.51 22.46 -10.94
CA ALA A 117 22.01 21.18 -10.44
C ALA A 117 20.55 21.25 -9.98
N ILE A 118 19.85 20.13 -10.08
CA ILE A 118 18.50 19.95 -9.54
C ILE A 118 18.55 18.82 -8.51
N THR A 119 17.91 19.02 -7.36
CA THR A 119 17.80 17.99 -6.32
C THR A 119 16.34 17.58 -6.18
N VAL A 120 16.10 16.27 -6.28
CA VAL A 120 14.79 15.67 -6.00
C VAL A 120 14.89 14.91 -4.69
N GLN A 121 13.99 15.19 -3.75
CA GLN A 121 13.88 14.46 -2.49
C GLN A 121 12.59 13.65 -2.48
N ASP A 122 12.70 12.36 -2.18
CA ASP A 122 11.57 11.49 -1.82
C ASP A 122 11.30 11.65 -0.32
N LEU A 123 10.15 12.23 0.02
CA LEU A 123 9.80 12.60 1.39
C LEU A 123 9.54 11.38 2.26
N ALA A 124 8.94 10.33 1.69
CA ALA A 124 8.59 9.11 2.41
C ALA A 124 9.80 8.22 2.78
N SER A 125 10.95 8.44 2.14
CA SER A 125 12.21 7.74 2.47
C SER A 125 13.31 8.70 2.95
N ASN A 126 13.04 10.00 2.93
CA ASN A 126 14.00 11.07 3.12
C ASN A 126 15.23 11.00 2.17
N ALA A 127 15.15 10.23 1.09
CA ALA A 127 16.24 10.02 0.16
C ALA A 127 16.32 11.17 -0.86
N SER A 128 17.51 11.74 -1.02
CA SER A 128 17.75 12.82 -1.99
C SER A 128 18.62 12.34 -3.15
N THR A 129 18.24 12.72 -4.37
CA THR A 129 19.05 12.51 -5.58
C THR A 129 19.40 13.87 -6.16
N ARG A 130 20.70 14.11 -6.31
CA ARG A 130 21.25 15.29 -6.99
C ARG A 130 21.53 14.95 -8.45
N TYR A 131 21.05 15.80 -9.34
CA TYR A 131 21.27 15.74 -10.78
C TYR A 131 22.13 16.95 -11.18
N ASP A 132 23.34 16.70 -11.67
CA ASP A 132 24.24 17.75 -12.12
C ASP A 132 24.07 18.00 -13.62
N LEU A 133 24.14 19.27 -14.03
CA LEU A 133 23.97 19.68 -15.42
C LEU A 133 25.10 19.08 -16.29
N THR A 134 24.72 18.42 -17.38
CA THR A 134 25.67 17.79 -18.31
C THR A 134 25.60 18.36 -19.71
N GLU A 135 24.43 18.88 -20.11
CA GLU A 135 24.21 19.44 -21.44
C GLU A 135 23.19 20.57 -21.33
N SER A 136 23.38 21.63 -22.11
CA SER A 136 22.45 22.74 -22.23
C SER A 136 22.38 23.19 -23.68
N ILE A 137 21.16 23.19 -24.23
CA ILE A 137 20.88 23.57 -25.61
C ILE A 137 19.94 24.77 -25.57
N ALA A 138 20.38 25.90 -26.14
CA ALA A 138 19.53 27.08 -26.27
C ALA A 138 18.42 26.83 -27.30
N GLY A 139 17.19 27.22 -26.93
CA GLY A 139 16.02 27.21 -27.80
C GLY A 139 15.65 28.61 -28.31
N PRO A 140 14.66 28.69 -29.22
CA PRO A 140 14.14 29.97 -29.67
C PRO A 140 13.49 30.77 -28.53
N ASN A 141 13.38 32.09 -28.70
CA ASN A 141 12.66 33.01 -27.79
C ASN A 141 13.10 32.92 -26.32
N GLY A 142 14.38 32.62 -26.07
CA GLY A 142 14.93 32.49 -24.71
C GLY A 142 14.59 31.18 -24.01
N GLY A 143 14.02 30.20 -24.72
CA GLY A 143 13.85 28.83 -24.21
C GLY A 143 15.16 28.04 -24.15
N SER A 144 15.11 26.85 -23.57
CA SER A 144 16.26 25.95 -23.46
C SER A 144 15.83 24.51 -23.18
N THR A 145 16.70 23.56 -23.53
CA THR A 145 16.64 22.18 -23.04
C THR A 145 17.93 21.87 -22.29
N ASN A 146 17.81 21.56 -21.00
CA ASN A 146 18.93 21.25 -20.12
C ASN A 146 18.83 19.78 -19.67
N THR A 147 19.91 19.03 -19.84
CA THR A 147 19.99 17.62 -19.43
C THR A 147 20.92 17.48 -18.24
N TYR A 148 20.41 16.85 -17.19
CA TYR A 148 21.10 16.59 -15.94
C TYR A 148 21.22 15.08 -15.71
N LYS A 149 22.29 14.66 -15.02
CA LYS A 149 22.53 13.26 -14.68
C LYS A 149 22.88 13.10 -13.21
N ALA A 150 22.36 12.05 -12.60
CA ALA A 150 22.71 11.62 -11.25
C ALA A 150 23.77 10.52 -11.28
N ALA A 151 24.43 10.30 -10.13
CA ALA A 151 25.46 9.27 -9.99
C ALA A 151 24.92 7.84 -10.15
N ASP A 152 23.63 7.62 -9.89
CA ASP A 152 22.97 6.32 -10.04
C ASP A 152 22.54 6.01 -11.49
N GLY A 153 22.82 6.91 -12.43
CA GLY A 153 22.44 6.78 -13.85
C GLY A 153 21.10 7.43 -14.19
N SER A 154 20.32 7.87 -13.18
CA SER A 154 19.06 8.56 -13.41
C SER A 154 19.31 9.87 -14.17
N THR A 155 18.35 10.25 -15.00
CA THR A 155 18.44 11.48 -15.81
C THR A 155 17.29 12.42 -15.47
N LEU A 156 17.52 13.70 -15.74
CA LEU A 156 16.50 14.72 -15.62
C LEU A 156 16.63 15.68 -16.81
N VAL A 157 15.53 15.97 -17.49
CA VAL A 157 15.48 16.91 -18.61
C VAL A 157 14.57 18.07 -18.23
N GLU A 158 15.14 19.28 -18.15
CA GLU A 158 14.40 20.52 -17.99
C GLU A 158 14.18 21.14 -19.38
N SER A 159 12.92 21.36 -19.74
CA SER A 159 12.52 22.03 -20.97
C SER A 159 11.83 23.35 -20.65
N VAL A 160 12.42 24.44 -21.11
CA VAL A 160 11.91 25.82 -20.99
C VAL A 160 11.42 26.26 -22.36
N VAL A 161 10.13 26.49 -22.50
CA VAL A 161 9.49 26.82 -23.79
C VAL A 161 8.70 28.13 -23.64
N PHE A 162 8.87 29.06 -24.58
CA PHE A 162 8.05 30.26 -24.65
C PHE A 162 6.62 29.91 -25.07
N ASP A 163 5.64 30.27 -24.24
CA ASP A 163 4.23 30.09 -24.53
C ASP A 163 3.62 31.41 -24.97
N ASP A 164 3.39 31.53 -26.28
CA ASP A 164 2.82 32.71 -26.94
C ASP A 164 1.46 33.12 -26.35
N LEU A 165 0.65 32.18 -25.86
CA LEU A 165 -0.66 32.48 -25.28
C LEU A 165 -0.54 33.19 -23.94
N SER A 166 0.47 32.82 -23.16
CA SER A 166 0.74 33.43 -21.84
C SER A 166 1.73 34.59 -21.90
N GLY A 167 2.46 34.72 -23.01
CA GLY A 167 3.58 35.66 -23.15
C GLY A 167 4.74 35.38 -22.17
N SER A 168 4.88 34.14 -21.70
CA SER A 168 5.83 33.76 -20.65
C SER A 168 6.53 32.44 -20.94
N LEU A 169 7.70 32.24 -20.34
CA LEU A 169 8.42 30.95 -20.40
C LEU A 169 7.74 29.95 -19.45
N LYS A 170 7.49 28.74 -19.96
CA LYS A 170 7.00 27.60 -19.19
C LYS A 170 8.09 26.56 -19.07
N THR A 171 8.35 26.14 -17.83
CA THR A 171 9.33 25.09 -17.53
C THR A 171 8.60 23.79 -17.20
N THR A 172 9.04 22.71 -17.83
CA THR A 172 8.66 21.34 -17.49
C THR A 172 9.93 20.56 -17.19
N VAL A 173 9.91 19.76 -16.13
CA VAL A 173 11.04 18.89 -15.78
C VAL A 173 10.59 17.44 -15.86
N THR A 174 11.33 16.60 -16.57
CA THR A 174 11.08 15.16 -16.66
C THR A 174 12.23 14.42 -16.00
N GLU A 175 11.97 13.75 -14.88
CA GLU A 175 12.92 12.84 -14.22
C GLU A 175 12.67 11.41 -14.73
N THR A 176 13.71 10.73 -15.16
CA THR A 176 13.70 9.29 -15.45
C THR A 176 14.61 8.60 -14.44
N VAL A 177 14.02 7.78 -13.57
CA VAL A 177 14.74 7.07 -12.50
C VAL A 177 15.40 5.82 -13.08
N GLU A 178 16.68 5.64 -12.79
CA GLU A 178 17.39 4.43 -13.19
C GLU A 178 16.91 3.23 -12.36
N VAL A 179 16.32 2.26 -13.06
CA VAL A 179 16.00 0.94 -12.53
C VAL A 179 16.43 -0.10 -13.55
N ASN A 180 17.09 -1.16 -13.07
CA ASN A 180 17.47 -2.29 -13.93
C ASN A 180 16.37 -3.36 -13.91
N LEU A 181 15.54 -3.34 -14.97
CA LEU A 181 14.46 -4.30 -15.20
C LEU A 181 14.71 -5.22 -16.40
N ALA A 182 15.92 -5.20 -16.99
CA ALA A 182 16.31 -6.20 -18.00
C ALA A 182 16.39 -7.60 -17.37
N ALA A 183 16.48 -8.72 -18.10
CA ALA A 183 16.73 -10.03 -17.47
C ALA A 183 18.08 -10.06 -16.72
N GLY A 184 18.13 -10.71 -15.55
CA GLY A 184 19.32 -10.70 -14.68
C GLY A 184 19.98 -12.05 -14.44
N THR A 185 19.18 -13.11 -14.39
CA THR A 185 19.62 -14.47 -14.04
C THR A 185 18.86 -15.51 -14.85
N THR A 186 19.48 -16.69 -15.05
CA THR A 186 18.82 -17.84 -15.66
C THR A 186 17.58 -18.22 -14.85
N GLY A 187 16.40 -18.13 -15.47
CA GLY A 187 15.11 -18.45 -14.83
C GLY A 187 14.23 -17.23 -14.52
N ASP A 188 14.75 -16.00 -14.62
CA ASP A 188 13.92 -14.79 -14.59
C ASP A 188 13.36 -14.50 -15.98
N ASP A 189 12.09 -14.11 -16.03
CA ASP A 189 11.47 -13.63 -17.27
C ASP A 189 11.70 -12.11 -17.44
N VAL A 190 11.44 -11.65 -18.67
CA VAL A 190 11.37 -10.22 -18.98
C VAL A 190 9.92 -9.78 -19.03
N PRO A 191 9.59 -8.54 -18.65
CA PRO A 191 8.28 -7.97 -18.91
C PRO A 191 7.94 -8.04 -20.38
N VAL A 192 6.76 -8.60 -20.68
CA VAL A 192 6.21 -8.72 -22.03
C VAL A 192 4.99 -7.84 -22.22
N ASP A 193 4.74 -7.44 -23.46
CA ASP A 193 3.53 -6.74 -23.84
C ASP A 193 2.34 -7.70 -23.99
N ALA A 194 1.18 -7.16 -24.36
CA ALA A 194 -0.04 -7.95 -24.57
C ALA A 194 0.08 -9.02 -25.67
N SER A 195 1.09 -8.95 -26.54
CA SER A 195 1.39 -9.96 -27.58
C SER A 195 2.38 -11.02 -27.11
N GLY A 196 2.94 -10.87 -25.90
CA GLY A 196 4.01 -11.73 -25.39
C GLY A 196 5.41 -11.31 -25.86
N ALA A 197 5.56 -10.15 -26.50
CA ALA A 197 6.86 -9.65 -26.94
C ALA A 197 7.59 -8.92 -25.79
N PRO A 198 8.91 -9.11 -25.61
CA PRO A 198 9.67 -8.39 -24.59
C PRO A 198 9.57 -6.87 -24.72
N ILE A 199 9.29 -6.20 -23.61
CA ILE A 199 9.27 -4.73 -23.52
C ILE A 199 10.71 -4.23 -23.32
N PRO A 200 11.14 -3.20 -24.07
CA PRO A 200 12.45 -2.60 -23.85
C PRO A 200 12.62 -2.08 -22.42
N ALA A 201 13.75 -2.40 -21.77
CA ALA A 201 14.02 -1.95 -20.40
C ALA A 201 13.96 -0.42 -20.23
N ALA A 202 14.30 0.34 -21.28
CA ALA A 202 14.18 1.80 -21.28
C ALA A 202 12.72 2.28 -21.14
N ASP A 203 11.77 1.54 -21.70
CA ASP A 203 10.34 1.91 -21.67
C ASP A 203 9.66 1.56 -20.34
N LEU A 204 10.33 0.77 -19.51
CA LEU A 204 9.87 0.39 -18.17
C LEU A 204 10.36 1.36 -17.08
N LYS A 205 11.28 2.28 -17.40
CA LYS A 205 11.87 3.19 -16.42
C LYS A 205 10.82 4.16 -15.85
N PRO A 206 10.67 4.24 -14.52
CA PRO A 206 9.78 5.19 -13.88
C PRO A 206 10.15 6.62 -14.27
N THR A 207 9.14 7.35 -14.70
CA THR A 207 9.24 8.72 -15.21
C THR A 207 8.27 9.61 -14.45
N TYR A 208 8.77 10.75 -13.99
CA TYR A 208 8.01 11.78 -13.28
C TYR A 208 8.10 13.09 -14.04
N VAL A 209 6.96 13.73 -14.27
CA VAL A 209 6.91 15.05 -14.92
C VAL A 209 6.49 16.09 -13.90
N TYR A 210 7.37 17.05 -13.66
CA TYR A 210 7.15 18.17 -12.74
C TYR A 210 6.76 19.43 -13.50
N LYS A 211 5.81 20.17 -12.93
CA LYS A 211 5.43 21.52 -13.36
C LYS A 211 5.23 22.40 -12.14
N GLN A 212 5.39 23.71 -12.33
CA GLN A 212 5.01 24.67 -11.31
C GLN A 212 3.49 24.77 -11.23
N VAL A 213 2.95 24.70 -10.02
CA VAL A 213 1.53 24.92 -9.71
C VAL A 213 1.35 26.18 -8.87
N SER A 214 0.12 26.69 -8.77
CA SER A 214 -0.19 27.82 -7.89
C SER A 214 0.14 27.49 -6.43
N GLY A 215 0.80 28.42 -5.72
CA GLY A 215 1.16 28.29 -4.30
C GLY A 215 2.23 29.29 -3.89
N SER A 216 2.54 29.34 -2.59
CA SER A 216 3.67 30.09 -2.04
C SER A 216 4.84 29.15 -1.71
N GLY A 217 6.07 29.51 -2.07
CA GLY A 217 7.27 28.69 -1.78
C GLY A 217 7.63 27.75 -2.94
N ASP A 218 7.99 26.50 -2.63
CA ASP A 218 8.24 25.46 -3.64
C ASP A 218 6.92 25.04 -4.31
N THR A 219 6.79 25.41 -5.59
CA THR A 219 5.62 25.16 -6.42
C THR A 219 5.80 23.98 -7.36
N TRP A 220 6.95 23.30 -7.36
CA TRP A 220 7.15 22.14 -8.22
C TRP A 220 6.33 20.96 -7.72
N ARG A 221 5.53 20.41 -8.62
CA ARG A 221 4.69 19.25 -8.34
C ARG A 221 4.75 18.25 -9.47
N VAL A 222 4.72 16.98 -9.11
CA VAL A 222 4.53 15.89 -10.07
C VAL A 222 3.11 15.99 -10.64
N THR A 223 3.02 16.17 -11.96
CA THR A 223 1.76 16.24 -12.71
C THR A 223 1.52 14.99 -13.55
N SER A 224 2.53 14.12 -13.65
CA SER A 224 2.43 12.84 -14.35
C SER A 224 3.47 11.87 -13.82
N VAL A 225 3.09 10.60 -13.63
CA VAL A 225 3.99 9.51 -13.20
C VAL A 225 3.63 8.21 -13.92
N GLY A 226 4.63 7.45 -14.33
CA GLY A 226 4.46 6.17 -15.02
C GLY A 226 5.69 5.77 -15.79
N ASN A 227 5.52 5.08 -16.90
CA ASN A 227 6.59 4.77 -17.86
C ASN A 227 6.02 4.72 -19.28
N ASN A 228 6.88 4.56 -20.29
CA ASN A 228 6.46 4.57 -21.70
C ASN A 228 5.61 3.35 -22.05
N ALA A 229 5.91 2.19 -21.46
CA ALA A 229 5.19 0.94 -21.72
C ALA A 229 3.73 1.01 -21.26
N TYR A 230 3.47 1.70 -20.16
CA TYR A 230 2.23 1.64 -19.41
C TYR A 230 1.56 3.00 -19.24
N LYS A 231 1.69 3.95 -20.18
CA LYS A 231 1.08 5.30 -20.18
C LYS A 231 0.86 5.97 -18.80
N PRO A 232 1.45 7.13 -18.55
CA PRO A 232 1.44 7.69 -17.21
C PRO A 232 0.05 8.09 -16.70
N SER A 233 -0.11 7.94 -15.39
CA SER A 233 -1.17 8.59 -14.61
C SER A 233 -0.89 10.09 -14.54
N THR A 234 -1.94 10.91 -14.55
CA THR A 234 -1.82 12.38 -14.54
C THR A 234 -2.53 12.97 -13.32
N VAL A 235 -2.03 14.11 -12.85
CA VAL A 235 -2.52 14.78 -11.65
C VAL A 235 -2.73 16.26 -11.93
N THR A 236 -3.82 16.80 -11.41
CA THR A 236 -4.10 18.24 -11.41
C THR A 236 -4.21 18.76 -9.99
N TYR A 237 -3.93 20.05 -9.84
CA TYR A 237 -3.90 20.74 -8.57
C TYR A 237 -4.88 21.92 -8.59
N ASP A 238 -5.48 22.21 -7.44
CA ASP A 238 -6.33 23.37 -7.26
C ASP A 238 -5.51 24.66 -7.08
N ALA A 239 -6.22 25.78 -6.90
CA ALA A 239 -5.60 27.10 -6.71
C ALA A 239 -4.76 27.20 -5.41
N GLN A 240 -4.96 26.29 -4.46
CA GLN A 240 -4.19 26.19 -3.22
C GLN A 240 -2.99 25.24 -3.36
N GLY A 241 -2.78 24.65 -4.53
CA GLY A 241 -1.69 23.70 -4.78
C GLY A 241 -1.97 22.31 -4.21
N ARG A 242 -3.23 21.99 -3.87
CA ARG A 242 -3.65 20.66 -3.39
C ARG A 242 -4.10 19.81 -4.56
N VAL A 243 -3.91 18.49 -4.48
CA VAL A 243 -4.36 17.57 -5.54
C VAL A 243 -5.88 17.66 -5.66
N SER A 244 -6.39 18.01 -6.84
CA SER A 244 -7.83 18.07 -7.12
C SER A 244 -8.34 16.83 -7.86
N GLN A 245 -7.47 16.21 -8.66
CA GLN A 245 -7.83 15.06 -9.48
C GLN A 245 -6.59 14.25 -9.85
N ALA A 246 -6.73 12.93 -9.80
CA ALA A 246 -5.80 11.96 -10.39
C ALA A 246 -6.53 11.18 -11.49
N LYS A 247 -5.87 10.96 -12.62
CA LYS A 247 -6.45 10.28 -13.78
C LYS A 247 -5.53 9.17 -14.25
N ASP A 248 -6.08 7.97 -14.28
CA ASP A 248 -5.49 6.83 -14.96
C ASP A 248 -6.05 6.73 -16.39
N PRO A 249 -5.18 6.58 -17.40
CA PRO A 249 -5.63 6.37 -18.77
C PRO A 249 -6.36 5.03 -18.90
N ALA A 250 -7.15 4.86 -19.96
CA ALA A 250 -7.74 3.57 -20.30
C ALA A 250 -6.65 2.55 -20.62
N ARG A 251 -6.85 1.31 -20.17
CA ARG A 251 -5.85 0.24 -20.19
C ARG A 251 -6.45 -1.04 -20.80
N GLY A 252 -5.99 -1.43 -21.98
CA GLY A 252 -6.60 -2.52 -22.74
C GLY A 252 -8.04 -2.22 -23.19
N THR A 253 -8.79 -3.26 -23.55
CA THR A 253 -10.20 -3.15 -23.99
C THR A 253 -11.19 -3.08 -22.84
N ASP A 254 -10.83 -3.65 -21.68
CA ASP A 254 -11.78 -3.94 -20.60
C ASP A 254 -11.62 -3.01 -19.38
N THR A 255 -10.53 -2.24 -19.31
CA THR A 255 -10.29 -1.27 -18.22
C THR A 255 -10.43 0.16 -18.76
N PRO A 256 -11.62 0.78 -18.62
CA PRO A 256 -11.81 2.16 -19.06
C PRO A 256 -10.94 3.13 -18.25
N ALA A 257 -10.79 4.35 -18.76
CA ALA A 257 -10.10 5.40 -18.02
C ALA A 257 -10.79 5.67 -16.68
N GLN A 258 -9.98 5.92 -15.66
CA GLN A 258 -10.46 6.20 -14.31
C GLN A 258 -10.06 7.61 -13.91
N THR A 259 -10.94 8.28 -13.19
CA THR A 259 -10.70 9.64 -12.71
C THR A 259 -11.15 9.74 -11.28
N LEU A 260 -10.18 9.87 -10.39
CA LEU A 260 -10.38 10.14 -8.98
C LEU A 260 -10.41 11.65 -8.77
N LYS A 261 -11.43 12.14 -8.08
CA LYS A 261 -11.58 13.54 -7.70
C LYS A 261 -11.53 13.66 -6.18
N VAL A 262 -10.73 14.59 -5.70
CA VAL A 262 -10.63 14.95 -4.28
C VAL A 262 -11.46 16.19 -4.06
N ASN A 263 -12.52 16.08 -3.25
CA ASN A 263 -13.37 17.22 -2.93
C ASN A 263 -13.00 17.74 -1.54
N TYR A 264 -12.69 19.03 -1.45
CA TYR A 264 -12.36 19.70 -0.19
C TYR A 264 -13.58 20.42 0.36
N SER A 265 -13.75 20.42 1.68
CA SER A 265 -14.83 21.18 2.31
C SER A 265 -14.54 22.68 2.28
N THR A 266 -15.60 23.47 2.10
CA THR A 266 -15.61 24.93 2.26
C THR A 266 -16.31 25.36 3.56
N ALA A 267 -16.76 24.39 4.37
CA ALA A 267 -17.49 24.62 5.61
C ALA A 267 -16.83 23.89 6.78
N THR A 268 -16.99 24.42 7.98
CA THR A 268 -16.67 23.70 9.22
C THR A 268 -17.95 23.39 9.94
N THR A 269 -18.37 22.12 9.91
CA THR A 269 -19.55 21.62 10.62
C THR A 269 -19.19 20.77 11.84
N ALA A 270 -17.92 20.36 11.97
CA ALA A 270 -17.42 19.69 13.15
C ALA A 270 -17.53 20.59 14.40
N THR A 271 -18.01 20.02 15.50
CA THR A 271 -18.14 20.70 16.80
C THR A 271 -17.58 19.82 17.91
N SER A 272 -17.53 20.34 19.14
CA SER A 272 -17.14 19.52 20.30
C SER A 272 -18.13 18.39 20.61
N ALA A 273 -19.35 18.45 20.07
CA ALA A 273 -20.42 17.49 20.32
C ALA A 273 -20.70 16.54 19.15
N ALA A 274 -20.20 16.85 17.95
CA ALA A 274 -20.49 16.08 16.75
C ALA A 274 -19.34 16.14 15.74
N LEU A 275 -19.06 14.99 15.12
CA LEU A 275 -18.14 14.91 13.99
C LEU A 275 -18.74 15.63 12.77
N GLY A 276 -17.89 16.18 11.93
CA GLY A 276 -18.33 16.86 10.72
C GLY A 276 -17.19 17.20 9.78
N GLU A 277 -17.46 18.12 8.85
CA GLU A 277 -16.48 18.63 7.91
C GLU A 277 -15.65 19.74 8.56
N VAL A 278 -14.44 19.94 8.04
CA VAL A 278 -13.56 21.06 8.41
C VAL A 278 -13.11 21.76 7.13
N SER A 279 -13.31 23.08 7.07
CA SER A 279 -12.97 23.88 5.89
C SER A 279 -11.49 23.71 5.53
N GLY A 280 -11.22 23.40 4.28
CA GLY A 280 -9.86 23.18 3.76
C GLY A 280 -9.39 21.73 3.81
N LEU A 281 -10.03 20.85 4.58
CA LEU A 281 -9.72 19.41 4.60
C LEU A 281 -10.54 18.64 3.56
N VAL A 282 -10.11 17.42 3.24
CA VAL A 282 -10.85 16.53 2.33
C VAL A 282 -12.22 16.23 2.92
N LYS A 283 -13.27 16.40 2.12
CA LYS A 283 -14.64 16.02 2.47
C LYS A 283 -14.94 14.60 2.01
N ASP A 284 -14.64 14.33 0.75
CA ASP A 284 -14.92 13.06 0.11
C ASP A 284 -14.05 12.84 -1.13
N ILE A 285 -13.96 11.58 -1.54
CA ILE A 285 -13.28 11.16 -2.75
C ILE A 285 -14.28 10.44 -3.64
N SER A 286 -14.35 10.91 -4.89
CA SER A 286 -15.24 10.36 -5.90
C SER A 286 -14.45 9.75 -7.04
N LEU A 287 -14.83 8.55 -7.46
CA LEU A 287 -14.24 7.85 -8.60
C LEU A 287 -15.22 7.87 -9.77
N THR A 288 -14.72 8.25 -10.95
CA THR A 288 -15.42 8.09 -12.21
C THR A 288 -14.75 7.01 -13.05
N VAL A 289 -15.51 5.98 -13.43
CA VAL A 289 -15.08 4.88 -14.31
C VAL A 289 -16.01 4.87 -15.52
N GLY A 290 -15.48 5.19 -16.70
CA GLY A 290 -16.31 5.42 -17.88
C GLY A 290 -17.32 6.55 -17.65
N THR A 291 -18.61 6.22 -17.55
CA THR A 291 -19.71 7.17 -17.29
C THR A 291 -20.26 7.11 -15.87
N THR A 292 -19.77 6.18 -15.03
CA THR A 292 -20.31 5.97 -13.68
C THR A 292 -19.44 6.70 -12.66
N THR A 293 -20.05 7.53 -11.82
CA THR A 293 -19.38 8.23 -10.72
C THR A 293 -19.94 7.77 -9.38
N GLN A 294 -19.06 7.43 -8.44
CA GLN A 294 -19.40 7.01 -7.08
C GLN A 294 -18.51 7.71 -6.06
N THR A 295 -19.04 8.00 -4.88
CA THR A 295 -18.24 8.44 -3.73
C THR A 295 -17.79 7.21 -2.97
N LEU A 296 -16.48 6.97 -2.92
CA LEU A 296 -15.88 5.76 -2.33
C LEU A 296 -15.27 5.99 -0.95
N ALA A 297 -15.03 7.25 -0.59
CA ALA A 297 -14.59 7.61 0.75
C ALA A 297 -15.23 8.95 1.18
N ARG A 298 -15.69 9.02 2.42
CA ARG A 298 -16.13 10.26 3.08
C ARG A 298 -15.47 10.39 4.45
N TYR A 299 -15.04 11.59 4.78
CA TYR A 299 -14.20 11.88 5.93
C TYR A 299 -14.94 12.75 6.94
N SER A 300 -14.83 12.38 8.22
CA SER A 300 -15.41 13.14 9.33
C SER A 300 -14.36 13.45 10.39
N TYR A 301 -14.34 14.69 10.85
CA TYR A 301 -13.35 15.25 11.75
C TYR A 301 -13.98 15.71 13.07
N ASP A 302 -13.17 15.84 14.11
CA ASP A 302 -13.54 16.58 15.31
C ASP A 302 -13.35 18.11 15.17
N SER A 303 -13.76 18.88 16.17
CA SER A 303 -13.57 20.35 16.18
C SER A 303 -12.11 20.80 16.16
N ALA A 304 -11.16 19.91 16.43
CA ALA A 304 -9.74 20.20 16.39
C ALA A 304 -9.11 19.85 15.02
N GLY A 305 -9.89 19.31 14.08
CA GLY A 305 -9.43 18.93 12.75
C GLY A 305 -8.71 17.58 12.69
N LEU A 306 -8.90 16.71 13.70
CA LEU A 306 -8.41 15.33 13.66
C LEU A 306 -9.42 14.44 12.94
N LEU A 307 -8.94 13.61 12.02
CA LEU A 307 -9.77 12.66 11.29
C LEU A 307 -10.27 11.57 12.24
N LYS A 308 -11.59 11.44 12.44
CA LYS A 308 -12.16 10.46 13.37
C LYS A 308 -12.81 9.28 12.69
N LYS A 309 -13.30 9.45 11.47
CA LYS A 309 -14.05 8.42 10.77
C LYS A 309 -13.92 8.54 9.26
N VAL A 310 -13.84 7.39 8.60
CA VAL A 310 -13.90 7.22 7.15
C VAL A 310 -14.91 6.14 6.81
N GLU A 311 -15.76 6.41 5.83
CA GLU A 311 -16.81 5.51 5.36
C GLU A 311 -16.80 5.42 3.83
N ASP A 312 -17.28 4.32 3.27
CA ASP A 312 -17.58 4.16 1.84
C ASP A 312 -19.10 4.29 1.65
N PRO A 313 -19.60 5.48 1.22
CA PRO A 313 -21.02 5.69 1.02
C PRO A 313 -21.63 4.83 -0.09
N SER A 314 -20.81 4.33 -1.03
CA SER A 314 -21.30 3.50 -2.15
C SER A 314 -21.60 2.07 -1.72
N ALA A 315 -20.82 1.55 -0.77
CA ALA A 315 -21.02 0.22 -0.18
C ALA A 315 -21.88 0.26 1.09
N GLY A 316 -21.96 1.42 1.76
CA GLY A 316 -22.59 1.52 3.08
C GLY A 316 -21.69 1.03 4.21
N ASP A 317 -20.37 0.98 3.99
CA ASP A 317 -19.39 0.41 4.90
C ASP A 317 -18.70 1.51 5.72
N GLU A 318 -18.40 1.21 6.99
CA GLU A 318 -17.46 2.00 7.79
C GLU A 318 -16.05 1.46 7.54
N LEU A 319 -15.18 2.25 6.91
CA LEU A 319 -13.83 1.83 6.55
C LEU A 319 -12.90 1.93 7.77
N ASN A 320 -12.90 3.07 8.45
CA ASN A 320 -12.00 3.30 9.59
C ASN A 320 -12.60 4.26 10.62
N ALA A 321 -12.17 4.10 11.87
CA ALA A 321 -12.45 4.97 12.99
C ALA A 321 -11.21 5.13 13.87
N TYR A 322 -11.02 6.32 14.43
CA TYR A 322 -9.79 6.71 15.13
C TYR A 322 -10.04 7.46 16.44
N THR A 323 -9.26 7.12 17.46
CA THR A 323 -9.05 7.96 18.64
C THR A 323 -7.59 8.38 18.73
N TYR A 324 -7.34 9.41 19.54
CA TYR A 324 -6.03 10.02 19.65
C TYR A 324 -5.70 10.33 21.10
N ASP A 325 -4.43 10.24 21.44
CA ASP A 325 -3.93 10.71 22.72
C ASP A 325 -3.73 12.24 22.74
N GLY A 326 -3.24 12.76 23.87
CA GLY A 326 -2.99 14.20 24.06
C GLY A 326 -1.91 14.80 23.16
N LEU A 327 -1.15 13.97 22.45
CA LEU A 327 -0.10 14.37 21.50
C LEU A 327 -0.55 14.20 20.04
N ASN A 328 -1.81 13.83 19.80
CA ASN A 328 -2.39 13.49 18.51
C ASN A 328 -1.80 12.22 17.86
N ARG A 329 -1.17 11.33 18.64
CA ARG A 329 -0.82 9.98 18.18
C ARG A 329 -2.08 9.13 18.20
N LEU A 330 -2.20 8.17 17.28
CA LEU A 330 -3.34 7.25 17.30
C LEU A 330 -3.35 6.45 18.60
N ASP A 331 -4.48 6.47 19.29
CA ASP A 331 -4.73 5.68 20.52
C ASP A 331 -5.53 4.41 20.16
N THR A 332 -6.48 4.54 19.23
CA THR A 332 -7.15 3.39 18.62
C THR A 332 -7.31 3.60 17.12
N ALA A 333 -7.27 2.50 16.37
CA ALA A 333 -7.52 2.47 14.95
C ALA A 333 -8.37 1.25 14.59
N THR A 334 -9.46 1.46 13.86
CA THR A 334 -10.18 0.38 13.17
C THR A 334 -9.81 0.35 11.69
N THR A 335 -9.70 -0.85 11.13
CA THR A 335 -9.42 -1.06 9.70
C THR A 335 -10.67 -1.51 8.93
N ASP A 336 -10.64 -1.43 7.60
CA ASP A 336 -11.75 -1.78 6.66
C ASP A 336 -12.18 -3.27 6.77
N GLY A 337 -11.53 -4.08 7.61
CA GLY A 337 -11.92 -5.46 7.96
C GLY A 337 -12.62 -5.61 9.32
N GLY A 338 -12.92 -4.51 10.01
CA GLY A 338 -13.54 -4.51 11.34
C GLY A 338 -12.58 -4.82 12.49
N ALA A 339 -11.30 -5.09 12.21
CA ALA A 339 -10.27 -5.24 13.24
C ALA A 339 -10.08 -3.91 13.97
N ARG A 340 -9.87 -4.00 15.30
CA ARG A 340 -9.60 -2.82 16.13
C ARG A 340 -8.32 -3.03 16.91
N TRP A 341 -7.45 -2.04 16.78
CA TRP A 341 -6.16 -1.99 17.43
C TRP A 341 -6.14 -0.88 18.48
N ASP A 342 -5.74 -1.24 19.69
CA ASP A 342 -5.36 -0.28 20.73
C ASP A 342 -3.84 -0.08 20.64
N LEU A 343 -3.40 1.18 20.58
CA LEU A 343 -2.01 1.58 20.39
C LEU A 343 -1.54 2.40 21.59
N ASN A 344 -0.53 1.89 22.29
CA ASN A 344 0.06 2.59 23.43
C ASN A 344 1.52 2.93 23.14
N PHE A 345 1.79 4.23 23.04
CA PHE A 345 3.14 4.76 22.82
C PHE A 345 3.79 5.15 24.14
N GLY A 346 5.05 4.76 24.31
CA GLY A 346 5.89 5.24 25.41
C GLY A 346 6.07 6.76 25.37
N ALA A 347 6.74 7.29 26.40
CA ALA A 347 7.08 8.71 26.42
C ALA A 347 8.01 9.04 25.25
N GLU A 348 9.19 8.39 25.15
CA GLU A 348 10.28 8.88 24.29
C GLU A 348 10.42 8.17 22.93
N THR A 349 9.85 6.97 22.78
CA THR A 349 9.98 6.14 21.56
C THR A 349 8.68 6.09 20.78
N ALA A 350 8.80 5.96 19.46
CA ALA A 350 7.68 5.67 18.58
C ALA A 350 7.26 4.19 18.58
N GLN A 351 8.01 3.28 19.22
CA GLN A 351 7.62 1.89 19.28
C GLN A 351 6.33 1.73 20.09
N ALA A 352 5.23 1.45 19.41
CA ALA A 352 3.94 1.20 20.03
C ALA A 352 3.89 -0.22 20.64
N THR A 353 3.26 -0.34 21.81
CA THR A 353 2.67 -1.60 22.25
C THR A 353 1.27 -1.68 21.65
N VAL A 354 1.00 -2.74 20.88
CA VAL A 354 -0.24 -2.84 20.10
C VAL A 354 -1.02 -4.10 20.49
N THR A 355 -2.33 -3.96 20.67
CA THR A 355 -3.24 -5.06 20.99
C THR A 355 -4.43 -5.07 20.03
N GLU A 356 -4.68 -6.19 19.39
CA GLU A 356 -5.91 -6.43 18.62
C GLU A 356 -7.03 -6.83 19.58
N THR A 357 -8.20 -6.19 19.47
CA THR A 357 -9.26 -6.28 20.50
C THR A 357 -10.53 -6.99 20.03
N THR A 358 -10.63 -7.35 18.76
CA THR A 358 -11.82 -7.98 18.17
C THR A 358 -11.70 -9.50 18.00
N GLY A 359 -10.48 -10.03 18.03
CA GLY A 359 -10.17 -11.44 17.75
C GLY A 359 -10.38 -11.83 16.28
N THR A 360 -10.42 -10.86 15.35
CA THR A 360 -10.77 -11.09 13.94
C THR A 360 -9.55 -11.41 13.07
N VAL A 361 -8.38 -10.86 13.42
CA VAL A 361 -7.14 -11.02 12.67
C VAL A 361 -6.43 -12.30 13.10
N PRO A 362 -6.29 -13.30 12.22
CA PRO A 362 -5.56 -14.53 12.52
C PRO A 362 -4.05 -14.30 12.67
N ASP A 363 -3.42 -15.12 13.51
CA ASP A 363 -1.98 -15.10 13.71
C ASP A 363 -1.23 -15.68 12.50
N GLY A 364 -0.31 -14.91 11.95
CA GLY A 364 0.55 -15.32 10.85
C GLY A 364 1.34 -16.60 11.17
N GLY A 365 1.44 -17.51 10.19
CA GLY A 365 2.16 -18.77 10.34
C GLY A 365 1.37 -19.90 11.04
N THR A 366 0.16 -19.64 11.51
CA THR A 366 -0.74 -20.66 12.08
C THR A 366 -1.56 -21.39 11.01
N ALA A 367 -2.33 -22.41 11.37
CA ALA A 367 -3.20 -23.09 10.40
C ALA A 367 -4.32 -22.14 9.90
N MET A 368 -4.47 -22.01 8.59
CA MET A 368 -5.53 -21.18 8.00
C MET A 368 -6.89 -21.88 8.11
N ALA A 369 -7.90 -21.12 8.56
CA ALA A 369 -9.30 -21.48 8.48
C ALA A 369 -9.91 -21.01 7.15
N GLY A 370 -10.77 -21.83 6.54
CA GLY A 370 -11.43 -21.47 5.30
C GLY A 370 -12.09 -22.67 4.61
N ALA A 371 -12.07 -22.66 3.28
CA ALA A 371 -12.71 -23.69 2.47
C ALA A 371 -12.18 -25.10 2.83
N PRO A 372 -13.03 -26.16 2.88
CA PRO A 372 -12.57 -27.52 3.14
C PRO A 372 -11.49 -28.02 2.15
N SER A 373 -11.43 -27.43 0.95
CA SER A 373 -10.45 -27.76 -0.08
C SER A 373 -9.00 -27.48 0.33
N ILE A 374 -8.75 -26.58 1.28
CA ILE A 374 -7.38 -26.27 1.74
C ILE A 374 -6.72 -27.45 2.46
N GLN A 375 -7.51 -28.42 2.94
CA GLN A 375 -7.03 -29.66 3.56
C GLN A 375 -6.71 -30.75 2.55
N GLN A 376 -7.02 -30.53 1.26
CA GLN A 376 -6.70 -31.47 0.19
C GLN A 376 -5.27 -31.23 -0.32
N GLY A 377 -4.66 -32.25 -0.92
CA GLY A 377 -3.32 -32.12 -1.51
C GLY A 377 -3.25 -31.05 -2.61
N GLU A 378 -2.06 -30.51 -2.82
CA GLU A 378 -1.77 -29.59 -3.94
C GLU A 378 -2.17 -30.22 -5.29
N GLY A 379 -2.73 -29.42 -6.21
CA GLY A 379 -3.19 -29.90 -7.51
C GLY A 379 -4.50 -30.70 -7.51
N VAL A 380 -5.00 -31.11 -6.34
CA VAL A 380 -6.30 -31.79 -6.23
C VAL A 380 -7.43 -30.78 -6.47
N VAL A 381 -8.31 -31.09 -7.42
CA VAL A 381 -9.52 -30.32 -7.71
C VAL A 381 -10.47 -30.35 -6.49
N PRO A 382 -11.11 -29.24 -6.11
CA PRO A 382 -12.17 -29.24 -5.10
C PRO A 382 -13.28 -30.25 -5.39
N ALA A 383 -14.10 -30.55 -4.38
CA ALA A 383 -15.21 -31.48 -4.53
C ALA A 383 -16.20 -30.96 -5.59
N ALA A 384 -16.70 -31.84 -6.46
CA ALA A 384 -17.65 -31.48 -7.52
C ALA A 384 -18.91 -30.77 -6.99
N SER A 385 -19.33 -31.08 -5.75
CA SER A 385 -20.45 -30.42 -5.06
C SER A 385 -20.21 -28.96 -4.70
N ASP A 386 -18.97 -28.48 -4.78
CA ASP A 386 -18.62 -27.09 -4.50
C ASP A 386 -18.64 -26.20 -5.75
N PHE A 387 -19.01 -26.77 -6.90
CA PHE A 387 -19.11 -26.05 -8.16
C PHE A 387 -20.55 -25.75 -8.52
N GLU A 388 -20.79 -24.51 -8.90
CA GLU A 388 -22.02 -24.05 -9.54
C GLU A 388 -21.97 -24.30 -11.06
N SER A 389 -23.13 -24.26 -11.71
CA SER A 389 -23.20 -24.39 -13.16
C SER A 389 -22.71 -23.11 -13.83
N GLY A 390 -21.50 -23.16 -14.41
CA GLY A 390 -20.92 -22.04 -15.15
C GLY A 390 -20.17 -21.05 -14.25
N GLU A 391 -19.90 -19.85 -14.79
CA GLU A 391 -19.20 -18.81 -14.04
C GLU A 391 -20.14 -18.08 -13.06
N ILE A 392 -19.62 -17.68 -11.91
CA ILE A 392 -20.33 -16.89 -10.90
C ILE A 392 -20.19 -15.39 -11.21
N ASN A 393 -21.29 -14.63 -11.20
CA ASN A 393 -21.32 -13.18 -11.48
C ASN A 393 -21.89 -12.36 -10.33
N ALA A 394 -21.97 -12.92 -9.12
CA ALA A 394 -22.45 -12.18 -7.97
C ALA A 394 -21.43 -11.08 -7.58
N PRO A 395 -21.92 -9.88 -7.18
CA PRO A 395 -21.06 -8.74 -6.85
C PRO A 395 -20.42 -8.84 -5.45
N THR A 396 -20.62 -9.96 -4.76
CA THR A 396 -20.12 -10.21 -3.42
C THR A 396 -19.33 -11.52 -3.40
N ALA A 397 -18.23 -11.55 -2.67
CA ALA A 397 -17.48 -12.77 -2.41
C ALA A 397 -18.31 -13.84 -1.68
N ASN A 398 -17.80 -15.07 -1.68
CA ASN A 398 -18.27 -16.11 -0.78
C ASN A 398 -17.07 -16.74 -0.04
N PRO A 399 -17.03 -16.62 1.29
CA PRO A 399 -18.04 -15.98 2.15
C PRO A 399 -18.09 -14.45 2.00
N SER A 400 -19.25 -13.86 2.29
CA SER A 400 -19.52 -12.45 2.00
C SER A 400 -18.72 -11.46 2.84
N TRP A 401 -18.18 -11.90 3.99
CA TRP A 401 -17.28 -11.08 4.82
C TRP A 401 -15.82 -11.10 4.34
N CYS A 402 -15.52 -11.83 3.26
CA CYS A 402 -14.22 -11.78 2.57
C CYS A 402 -14.37 -11.03 1.23
N ASN A 403 -15.04 -9.88 1.23
CA ASN A 403 -15.40 -9.14 0.01
C ASN A 403 -14.30 -8.19 -0.51
N LYS A 404 -13.17 -8.12 0.17
CA LYS A 404 -12.04 -7.24 -0.14
C LYS A 404 -10.80 -8.08 -0.41
N ALA A 405 -9.98 -7.65 -1.38
CA ALA A 405 -8.81 -8.44 -1.77
C ALA A 405 -7.81 -8.64 -0.61
N TYR A 406 -7.60 -7.62 0.23
CA TYR A 406 -6.69 -7.71 1.38
C TYR A 406 -7.16 -8.71 2.44
N GLU A 407 -8.46 -9.02 2.55
CA GLU A 407 -8.97 -10.03 3.50
C GLU A 407 -8.51 -11.43 3.13
N TRP A 408 -8.32 -11.70 1.84
CA TRP A 408 -7.72 -12.95 1.36
C TRP A 408 -6.20 -12.87 1.39
N MET A 409 -5.64 -11.78 0.86
CA MET A 409 -4.20 -11.65 0.57
C MET A 409 -3.35 -11.36 1.81
N TRP A 410 -3.81 -10.53 2.73
CA TRP A 410 -3.17 -10.30 4.04
C TRP A 410 -3.80 -11.16 5.14
N TYR A 411 -4.87 -11.90 4.81
CA TYR A 411 -5.62 -12.73 5.74
C TYR A 411 -6.10 -11.98 6.97
N THR A 412 -6.68 -10.79 6.79
CA THR A 412 -7.13 -9.94 7.90
C THR A 412 -8.43 -10.42 8.55
N ALA A 413 -9.07 -11.46 8.01
CA ALA A 413 -10.30 -12.03 8.54
C ALA A 413 -10.26 -13.57 8.49
N SER A 414 -10.54 -14.20 9.63
CA SER A 414 -10.60 -15.67 9.73
C SER A 414 -11.65 -16.26 8.78
N GLY A 415 -11.33 -17.39 8.16
CA GLY A 415 -12.18 -18.04 7.16
C GLY A 415 -11.94 -17.58 5.72
N CYS A 416 -11.15 -16.53 5.49
CA CYS A 416 -10.80 -16.02 4.16
C CYS A 416 -9.62 -16.77 3.51
N ALA A 417 -9.64 -18.11 3.55
CA ALA A 417 -8.66 -18.95 2.89
C ALA A 417 -9.34 -19.97 1.99
N THR A 418 -8.81 -20.19 0.79
CA THR A 418 -9.37 -21.17 -0.14
C THR A 418 -8.32 -21.72 -1.09
N LYS A 419 -8.57 -22.89 -1.66
CA LYS A 419 -7.81 -23.37 -2.82
C LYS A 419 -8.19 -22.52 -4.03
N VAL A 420 -7.23 -22.21 -4.88
CA VAL A 420 -7.45 -21.26 -5.99
C VAL A 420 -7.17 -21.86 -7.35
N ALA A 421 -7.93 -21.42 -8.36
CA ALA A 421 -7.75 -21.76 -9.76
C ALA A 421 -6.78 -20.75 -10.41
N HIS A 422 -5.51 -21.12 -10.46
CA HIS A 422 -4.46 -20.30 -11.04
C HIS A 422 -3.38 -21.22 -11.65
N TYR A 423 -3.49 -21.47 -12.97
CA TYR A 423 -2.62 -22.41 -13.70
C TYR A 423 -2.52 -23.78 -13.00
N GLY A 424 -3.69 -24.33 -12.68
CA GLY A 424 -3.88 -25.48 -11.81
C GLY A 424 -4.55 -25.11 -10.50
N TRP A 425 -4.94 -26.12 -9.73
CA TRP A 425 -5.51 -25.94 -8.40
C TRP A 425 -4.42 -25.83 -7.35
N ARG A 426 -4.34 -24.67 -6.68
CA ARG A 426 -3.25 -24.31 -5.78
C ARG A 426 -3.73 -24.10 -4.36
N ASN A 427 -2.99 -24.63 -3.39
CA ASN A 427 -3.27 -24.41 -1.99
C ASN A 427 -2.72 -23.06 -1.51
N PRO A 428 -3.39 -22.42 -0.53
CA PRO A 428 -2.87 -21.23 0.11
C PRO A 428 -1.73 -21.58 1.07
N TYR A 429 -0.73 -20.72 1.16
CA TYR A 429 0.42 -20.82 2.06
C TYR A 429 0.74 -19.47 2.68
N TRP A 430 1.18 -19.49 3.93
CA TRP A 430 1.79 -18.31 4.53
C TRP A 430 3.12 -17.99 3.84
N LYS A 431 3.27 -16.73 3.47
CA LYS A 431 4.50 -16.12 2.99
C LYS A 431 4.88 -14.99 3.94
N VAL A 432 6.17 -14.69 4.00
CA VAL A 432 6.70 -13.64 4.88
C VAL A 432 7.48 -12.66 4.02
N THR A 433 7.07 -11.41 4.07
CA THR A 433 7.75 -10.31 3.39
C THR A 433 9.09 -9.98 4.06
N PRO A 434 10.00 -9.24 3.41
CA PRO A 434 11.28 -8.85 4.02
C PRO A 434 11.20 -8.05 5.32
N THR A 435 10.06 -7.41 5.62
CA THR A 435 9.81 -6.71 6.89
C THR A 435 9.13 -7.59 7.95
N GLY A 436 8.90 -8.88 7.66
CA GLY A 436 8.25 -9.80 8.58
C GLY A 436 6.72 -9.80 8.52
N HIS A 437 6.11 -9.00 7.65
CA HIS A 437 4.66 -9.03 7.44
C HIS A 437 4.24 -10.36 6.80
N TYR A 438 3.22 -11.01 7.37
CA TYR A 438 2.65 -12.25 6.84
C TYR A 438 1.60 -11.96 5.78
N VAL A 439 1.65 -12.72 4.69
CA VAL A 439 0.66 -12.66 3.60
C VAL A 439 0.31 -14.08 3.15
N VAL A 440 -0.79 -14.25 2.43
CA VAL A 440 -1.22 -15.52 1.85
C VAL A 440 -0.90 -15.54 0.37
N GLY A 441 -0.12 -16.53 -0.03
CA GLY A 441 0.25 -16.74 -1.43
C GLY A 441 0.13 -18.21 -1.85
N ILE A 442 0.42 -18.48 -3.12
CA ILE A 442 0.52 -19.84 -3.67
C ILE A 442 1.98 -20.19 -3.97
N ASN A 443 2.26 -21.47 -4.26
CA ASN A 443 3.54 -21.91 -4.80
C ASN A 443 3.36 -22.24 -6.29
N HIS A 444 3.57 -21.27 -7.16
CA HIS A 444 3.48 -21.50 -8.60
C HIS A 444 4.75 -21.07 -9.33
N ASP A 445 4.91 -19.77 -9.55
CA ASP A 445 5.85 -19.23 -10.53
C ASP A 445 6.42 -17.86 -10.11
N HIS A 446 6.13 -17.42 -8.88
CA HIS A 446 6.70 -16.21 -8.28
C HIS A 446 6.38 -14.97 -9.12
N CYS A 447 7.39 -14.18 -9.50
CA CYS A 447 7.17 -12.95 -10.26
C CYS A 447 7.24 -13.19 -11.78
N THR A 448 6.53 -14.19 -12.30
CA THR A 448 6.51 -14.55 -13.75
C THR A 448 6.36 -13.34 -14.65
N SER A 449 7.03 -13.38 -15.81
CA SER A 449 7.14 -12.22 -16.70
C SER A 449 7.80 -10.99 -16.06
N ALA A 450 8.52 -11.16 -14.96
CA ALA A 450 9.35 -10.17 -14.31
C ALA A 450 10.49 -10.86 -13.53
N ARG A 451 11.28 -10.09 -12.79
CA ARG A 451 12.31 -10.65 -11.92
C ARG A 451 11.74 -10.95 -10.54
N ASP A 452 12.16 -12.06 -9.96
CA ASP A 452 11.84 -12.36 -8.56
C ASP A 452 12.52 -11.41 -7.58
N LYS A 453 13.76 -11.02 -7.92
CA LYS A 453 14.64 -10.21 -7.05
C LYS A 453 15.28 -9.03 -7.77
N PRO A 454 14.51 -8.05 -8.28
CA PRO A 454 15.08 -6.88 -8.94
C PRO A 454 16.06 -6.16 -7.99
N ASN A 455 17.31 -5.98 -8.43
CA ASN A 455 18.40 -5.41 -7.61
C ASN A 455 18.58 -6.05 -6.22
N GLY A 456 18.19 -7.32 -6.06
CA GLY A 456 18.26 -8.04 -4.79
C GLY A 456 17.09 -7.82 -3.83
N TRP A 457 16.07 -7.04 -4.22
CA TRP A 457 14.85 -6.84 -3.43
C TRP A 457 13.92 -8.04 -3.59
N ASN A 458 13.58 -8.74 -2.51
CA ASN A 458 12.82 -9.98 -2.57
C ASN A 458 11.32 -9.70 -2.76
N PHE A 459 10.85 -9.75 -4.01
CA PHE A 459 9.46 -9.47 -4.36
C PHE A 459 8.59 -10.74 -4.37
N ILE A 460 9.21 -11.93 -4.31
CA ILE A 460 8.54 -13.25 -4.34
C ILE A 460 7.31 -13.33 -3.41
N PRO A 461 7.38 -12.96 -2.11
CA PRO A 461 6.22 -13.08 -1.23
C PRO A 461 5.01 -12.25 -1.70
N ALA A 462 5.25 -11.09 -2.31
CA ALA A 462 4.20 -10.23 -2.83
C ALA A 462 3.63 -10.78 -4.15
N CYS A 463 4.47 -11.33 -5.03
CA CYS A 463 4.03 -11.96 -6.28
C CYS A 463 3.20 -13.21 -6.01
N ASP A 464 3.70 -14.13 -5.15
CA ASP A 464 2.96 -15.32 -4.73
C ASP A 464 1.58 -14.96 -4.12
N MET A 465 1.51 -13.84 -3.38
CA MET A 465 0.28 -13.30 -2.81
C MET A 465 -0.67 -12.71 -3.86
N HIS A 466 -0.12 -12.04 -4.86
CA HIS A 466 -0.90 -11.50 -5.98
C HIS A 466 -1.54 -12.63 -6.79
N ASP A 467 -0.80 -13.69 -7.10
CA ASP A 467 -1.34 -14.86 -7.80
C ASP A 467 -2.44 -15.55 -7.01
N TYR A 468 -2.29 -15.62 -5.68
CA TYR A 468 -3.35 -16.10 -4.80
C TYR A 468 -4.60 -15.23 -4.91
N GLY A 469 -4.46 -13.90 -4.78
CA GLY A 469 -5.56 -12.95 -4.96
C GLY A 469 -6.26 -13.13 -6.32
N TYR A 470 -5.49 -13.22 -7.41
CA TYR A 470 -6.01 -13.50 -8.74
C TYR A 470 -6.69 -14.85 -8.84
N GLY A 471 -6.15 -15.87 -8.18
CA GLY A 471 -6.75 -17.19 -8.10
C GLY A 471 -8.08 -17.21 -7.35
N THR A 472 -8.24 -16.41 -6.28
CA THR A 472 -9.55 -16.28 -5.59
C THR A 472 -10.61 -15.65 -6.50
N ILE A 473 -10.21 -14.73 -7.38
CA ILE A 473 -11.07 -14.20 -8.45
C ILE A 473 -11.29 -15.26 -9.55
N GLY A 474 -10.24 -16.01 -9.88
CA GLY A 474 -10.23 -17.15 -10.80
C GLY A 474 -11.30 -18.19 -10.48
N ASN A 475 -11.52 -18.45 -9.19
CA ASN A 475 -12.55 -19.35 -8.69
C ASN A 475 -13.96 -18.98 -9.18
N ALA A 476 -14.29 -17.69 -9.29
CA ALA A 476 -15.57 -17.23 -9.82
C ALA A 476 -15.73 -17.59 -11.32
N TYR A 477 -14.65 -17.55 -12.10
CA TYR A 477 -14.67 -18.02 -13.50
C TYR A 477 -14.80 -19.54 -13.62
N LYS A 478 -14.40 -20.31 -12.59
CA LYS A 478 -14.56 -21.77 -12.55
C LYS A 478 -15.89 -22.23 -11.97
N GLY A 479 -16.70 -21.32 -11.44
CA GLY A 479 -17.91 -21.68 -10.71
C GLY A 479 -17.64 -22.25 -9.32
N TYR A 480 -16.43 -22.09 -8.77
CA TYR A 480 -16.11 -22.61 -7.45
C TYR A 480 -16.67 -21.69 -6.36
N LYS A 481 -17.49 -22.23 -5.46
CA LYS A 481 -18.27 -21.43 -4.50
C LYS A 481 -17.45 -20.63 -3.49
N TRP A 482 -16.13 -20.81 -3.40
CA TRP A 482 -15.26 -20.02 -2.52
C TRP A 482 -14.44 -19.06 -3.37
N TYR A 483 -14.91 -17.82 -3.52
CA TYR A 483 -14.39 -16.87 -4.51
C TYR A 483 -14.42 -15.43 -4.02
N LEU A 484 -13.58 -14.61 -4.63
CA LEU A 484 -13.65 -13.16 -4.62
C LEU A 484 -14.32 -12.68 -5.92
N ASP A 485 -15.11 -11.60 -5.85
CA ASP A 485 -15.81 -11.03 -7.00
C ASP A 485 -14.84 -10.68 -8.17
N LYS A 486 -15.30 -10.92 -9.40
CA LYS A 486 -14.59 -10.61 -10.66
C LYS A 486 -14.22 -9.13 -10.79
N GLY A 487 -15.00 -8.25 -10.18
CA GLY A 487 -14.73 -6.80 -10.15
C GLY A 487 -13.53 -6.39 -9.29
N LYS A 488 -12.93 -7.31 -8.52
CA LYS A 488 -11.94 -6.98 -7.48
C LYS A 488 -10.47 -7.03 -7.95
N GLY A 489 -10.21 -7.20 -9.24
CA GLY A 489 -8.85 -7.26 -9.81
C GLY A 489 -7.99 -6.05 -9.42
N ALA A 490 -8.55 -4.83 -9.55
CA ALA A 490 -7.83 -3.62 -9.14
C ALA A 490 -7.50 -3.61 -7.64
N GLN A 491 -8.37 -4.15 -6.77
CA GLN A 491 -8.06 -4.23 -5.34
C GLN A 491 -6.90 -5.20 -5.07
N ALA A 492 -6.81 -6.31 -5.81
CA ALA A 492 -5.69 -7.24 -5.71
C ALA A 492 -4.37 -6.59 -6.16
N ASP A 493 -4.40 -5.85 -7.28
CA ASP A 493 -3.22 -5.14 -7.78
C ASP A 493 -2.73 -4.06 -6.80
N VAL A 494 -3.65 -3.32 -6.19
CA VAL A 494 -3.33 -2.32 -5.17
C VAL A 494 -2.79 -2.96 -3.89
N THR A 495 -3.37 -4.07 -3.46
CA THR A 495 -2.87 -4.82 -2.29
C THR A 495 -1.45 -5.32 -2.57
N PHE A 496 -1.18 -5.82 -3.78
CA PHE A 496 0.16 -6.18 -4.23
C PHE A 496 1.14 -4.99 -4.19
N TYR A 497 0.74 -3.84 -4.73
CA TYR A 497 1.54 -2.62 -4.65
C TYR A 497 1.85 -2.22 -3.20
N ASN A 498 0.85 -2.21 -2.32
CA ASN A 498 1.02 -1.85 -0.92
C ASN A 498 1.95 -2.83 -0.21
N THR A 499 1.86 -4.13 -0.50
CA THR A 499 2.81 -5.13 0.04
C THR A 499 4.25 -4.86 -0.40
N LEU A 500 4.46 -4.47 -1.65
CA LEU A 500 5.79 -4.10 -2.12
C LEU A 500 6.27 -2.78 -1.49
N TYR A 501 5.43 -1.74 -1.51
CA TYR A 501 5.80 -0.39 -1.10
C TYR A 501 5.98 -0.25 0.42
N ASN A 502 5.09 -0.85 1.21
CA ASN A 502 5.05 -0.72 2.68
C ASN A 502 5.68 -1.89 3.43
N TYR A 503 5.65 -3.11 2.87
CA TYR A 503 6.11 -4.30 3.60
C TYR A 503 7.33 -4.98 2.98
N THR A 504 7.82 -4.51 1.83
CA THR A 504 9.02 -5.05 1.18
C THR A 504 10.13 -4.00 1.12
N CYS A 505 9.85 -2.86 0.51
CA CYS A 505 10.86 -1.83 0.25
C CYS A 505 11.49 -1.18 1.49
N PRO A 506 10.79 -1.00 2.63
CA PRO A 506 11.40 -0.40 3.81
C PRO A 506 12.57 -1.21 4.38
N ARG A 507 12.68 -2.50 4.08
CA ARG A 507 13.79 -3.36 4.53
C ARG A 507 15.14 -2.98 3.89
N TYR A 508 15.13 -2.29 2.76
CA TYR A 508 16.32 -2.04 1.95
C TYR A 508 16.81 -0.60 2.08
N SER A 509 18.12 -0.40 2.00
CA SER A 509 18.72 0.94 2.11
C SER A 509 18.31 1.88 0.97
N ASN A 510 18.20 1.36 -0.26
CA ASN A 510 17.71 2.13 -1.41
C ASN A 510 16.18 2.04 -1.55
N LYS A 511 15.45 2.59 -0.56
CA LYS A 511 13.98 2.59 -0.51
C LYS A 511 13.37 3.28 -1.75
N LYS A 512 13.94 4.41 -2.19
CA LYS A 512 13.47 5.18 -3.37
C LYS A 512 13.44 4.30 -4.63
N SER A 513 14.55 3.69 -5.01
CA SER A 513 14.58 2.86 -6.22
C SER A 513 13.73 1.60 -6.08
N CYS A 514 13.68 0.99 -4.89
CA CYS A 514 12.78 -0.16 -4.64
C CYS A 514 11.32 0.21 -4.86
N ARG A 515 10.85 1.33 -4.28
CA ARG A 515 9.47 1.82 -4.42
C ARG A 515 9.14 2.20 -5.86
N ALA A 516 10.10 2.78 -6.59
CA ALA A 516 9.93 3.08 -8.01
C ALA A 516 9.80 1.79 -8.85
N THR A 517 10.56 0.75 -8.53
CA THR A 517 10.42 -0.58 -9.14
C THR A 517 9.10 -1.26 -8.75
N ALA A 518 8.67 -1.15 -7.49
CA ALA A 518 7.37 -1.65 -7.04
C ALA A 518 6.22 -1.03 -7.85
N TYR A 519 6.29 0.28 -8.13
CA TYR A 519 5.31 0.95 -8.97
C TYR A 519 5.30 0.41 -10.41
N ALA A 520 6.47 0.10 -10.98
CA ALA A 520 6.56 -0.54 -12.30
C ALA A 520 5.86 -1.92 -12.32
N TYR A 521 6.05 -2.74 -11.28
CA TYR A 521 5.40 -4.06 -11.14
C TYR A 521 3.89 -3.91 -11.01
N TYR A 522 3.43 -2.99 -10.16
CA TYR A 522 2.02 -2.64 -10.04
C TYR A 522 1.42 -2.24 -11.39
N THR A 523 2.08 -1.33 -12.12
CA THR A 523 1.56 -0.88 -13.41
C THR A 523 1.49 -2.04 -14.41
N ALA A 524 2.46 -2.96 -14.43
CA ALA A 524 2.43 -4.11 -15.32
C ALA A 524 1.20 -5.00 -15.09
N VAL A 525 0.93 -5.39 -13.83
CA VAL A 525 -0.25 -6.22 -13.51
C VAL A 525 -1.55 -5.45 -13.68
N PHE A 526 -1.59 -4.17 -13.35
CA PHE A 526 -2.78 -3.35 -13.56
C PHE A 526 -3.13 -3.18 -15.06
N TYR A 527 -2.14 -3.24 -15.97
CA TYR A 527 -2.37 -3.21 -17.41
C TYR A 527 -2.73 -4.58 -18.00
N PHE A 528 -1.91 -5.60 -17.70
CA PHE A 528 -1.96 -6.89 -18.39
C PHE A 528 -2.49 -8.03 -17.55
N GLY A 529 -2.57 -7.87 -16.24
CA GLY A 529 -3.08 -8.86 -15.31
C GLY A 529 -4.53 -9.20 -15.63
N ARG A 530 -4.80 -10.50 -15.79
CA ARG A 530 -6.12 -11.04 -16.10
C ARG A 530 -6.34 -12.31 -15.26
N PRO A 531 -7.10 -12.23 -14.15
CA PRO A 531 -7.41 -13.41 -13.34
C PRO A 531 -8.01 -14.57 -14.14
N LYS A 532 -8.79 -14.25 -15.18
CA LYS A 532 -9.40 -15.25 -16.08
C LYS A 532 -8.39 -16.14 -16.81
N ASN A 533 -7.18 -15.65 -17.09
CA ASN A 533 -6.17 -16.42 -17.81
C ASN A 533 -5.72 -17.62 -16.97
N GLY A 534 -5.40 -17.40 -15.69
CA GLY A 534 -5.03 -18.46 -14.76
C GLY A 534 -6.17 -19.45 -14.51
N ALA A 535 -7.42 -18.97 -14.46
CA ALA A 535 -8.59 -19.84 -14.36
C ALA A 535 -8.78 -20.71 -15.62
N ASN A 536 -8.65 -20.14 -16.82
CA ASN A 536 -8.79 -20.90 -18.07
C ASN A 536 -7.70 -21.97 -18.23
N ALA A 537 -6.50 -21.73 -17.69
CA ALA A 537 -5.40 -22.68 -17.69
C ALA A 537 -5.51 -23.76 -16.59
N THR A 538 -6.47 -23.63 -15.66
CA THR A 538 -6.81 -24.62 -14.63
C THR A 538 -7.93 -25.54 -15.10
#